data_AF-A0A933JY16-F1
#
_entry.id   AF-A0A933JY16-F1
#
_cell.length_a   1.000
_cell.length_b   1.000
_cell.length_c   1.000
_cell.angle_alpha   90.00
_cell.angle_beta   90.00
_cell.angle_gamma   90.00
#
_symmetry.space_group_name_H-M   'P 1'
#
loop_
_entity.id
_entity.type
_entity.pdbx_description
1 polymer ?
#
loop_
_entity_poly.entity_id
_entity_poly.type
_entity_poly.pdbx_seq_one_letter_code
_entity_poly.pdbx_strand_id
1 'polypeptide(L)' 'MTLYLDPALRRALKVYCAARDVELSDAIADALTLFLRANQADAIASVTLPESSKPTKKRTTKNKAEGSEPVS' A
#
# COMPACT_ATOMS: atom_id res chain seq x y z
N MET A 1 13.80 -14.85 7.49
CA MET A 1 12.82 -15.94 7.29
C MET A 1 12.47 -15.97 5.81
N THR A 2 12.45 -17.15 5.19
CA THR A 2 12.20 -17.28 3.74
C THR A 2 10.87 -18.00 3.55
N LEU A 3 9.95 -17.38 2.82
CA LEU A 3 8.65 -17.95 2.48
C LEU A 3 8.62 -18.27 0.98
N TYR A 4 8.21 -19.49 0.65
CA TYR A 4 7.93 -19.84 -0.74
C TYR A 4 6.50 -19.43 -1.09
N LEU A 5 6.37 -18.62 -2.14
CA LEU A 5 5.08 -18.20 -2.67
C LEU A 5 4.85 -18.90 -4.01
N ASP A 6 3.63 -19.42 -4.16
CA ASP A 6 3.16 -19.89 -5.46
C ASP A 6 3.36 -18.78 -6.53
N PRO A 7 3.82 -19.11 -7.75
CA PRO A 7 4.08 -18.11 -8.80
C PRO A 7 2.86 -17.26 -9.17
N ALA A 8 1.65 -17.80 -9.15
CA ALA A 8 0.44 -17.06 -9.45
C ALA A 8 0.11 -16.10 -8.30
N LEU A 9 0.21 -16.57 -7.05
CA LEU A 9 0.05 -15.73 -5.87
C LEU A 9 1.05 -14.57 -5.85
N ARG A 10 2.31 -14.83 -6.23
CA ARG A 10 3.35 -13.81 -6.33
C ARG A 10 3.00 -12.72 -7.37
N ARG A 11 2.42 -13.10 -8.51
CA ARG A 11 1.96 -12.14 -9.53
C ARG A 11 0.79 -11.31 -9.00
N ALA A 12 -0.20 -11.95 -8.37
CA ALA A 12 -1.34 -11.26 -7.79
C ALA A 12 -0.91 -10.23 -6.73
N LEU A 13 0.01 -10.62 -5.83
CA LEU A 13 0.55 -9.72 -4.81
C LEU A 13 1.30 -8.54 -5.41
N LYS A 14 2.10 -8.75 -6.47
CA LYS A 14 2.76 -7.63 -7.17
C LYS A 14 1.76 -6.62 -7.74
N VAL A 15 0.69 -7.09 -8.35
CA VAL A 15 -0.37 -6.22 -8.88
C VAL A 15 -1.07 -5.46 -7.75
N TYR A 16 -1.38 -6.14 -6.65
CA TYR A 16 -1.97 -5.52 -5.47
C TYR A 16 -1.07 -4.43 -4.88
N CYS A 17 0.21 -4.73 -4.69
CA CYS A 17 1.21 -3.80 -4.16
C CYS A 17 1.34 -2.55 -5.04
N ALA A 18 1.44 -2.74 -6.36
CA ALA A 18 1.50 -1.63 -7.31
C ALA A 18 0.22 -0.78 -7.33
N ALA A 19 -0.94 -1.40 -7.18
CA ALA A 19 -2.22 -0.68 -7.17
C ALA A 19 -2.43 0.15 -5.90
N ARG A 20 -1.84 -0.28 -4.77
CA ARG A 20 -2.02 0.36 -3.46
C ARG A 20 -0.82 1.16 -2.99
N ASP A 21 0.28 1.15 -3.73
CA ASP A 21 1.54 1.81 -3.37
C ASP A 21 2.04 1.33 -1.99
N VAL A 22 2.09 0.00 -1.83
CA VAL A 22 2.53 -0.67 -0.60
C VAL A 22 3.64 -1.67 -0.90
N GLU A 23 4.54 -1.85 0.06
CA GLU A 23 5.60 -2.84 -0.04
C GLU A 23 5.05 -4.27 0.13
N LEU A 24 5.70 -5.22 -0.56
CA LEU A 24 5.28 -6.63 -0.52
C LEU A 24 5.37 -7.22 0.89
N SER A 25 6.37 -6.81 1.67
CA SER A 25 6.54 -7.24 3.07
C SER A 25 5.34 -6.84 3.92
N ASP A 26 4.87 -5.60 3.75
CA ASP A 26 3.81 -5.03 4.58
C ASP A 26 2.48 -5.68 4.23
N ALA A 27 2.22 -5.88 2.93
CA ALA A 27 1.04 -6.59 2.46
C ALA A 27 0.98 -8.05 2.97
N ILE A 28 2.13 -8.74 3.04
CA ILE A 28 2.21 -10.11 3.59
C ILE A 28 1.98 -10.08 5.11
N ALA A 29 2.58 -9.13 5.82
CA ALA A 29 2.43 -9.01 7.27
C ALA A 29 0.98 -8.69 7.69
N ASP A 30 0.31 -7.80 6.97
CA ASP A 30 -1.11 -7.49 7.18
C ASP A 30 -1.99 -8.72 6.93
N ALA A 31 -1.76 -9.43 5.82
CA ALA A 31 -2.53 -10.62 5.48
C ALA A 31 -2.35 -11.74 6.52
N LEU A 32 -1.12 -11.96 6.99
CA LEU A 32 -0.83 -12.94 8.05
C LEU A 32 -1.49 -12.54 9.37
N THR A 33 -1.41 -11.26 9.75
CA THR A 33 -2.07 -10.75 10.96
C THR A 33 -3.58 -10.97 10.89
N LEU A 34 -4.20 -10.64 9.75
CA LEU A 34 -5.64 -10.84 9.54
C LEU A 34 -6.01 -12.32 9.63
N PHE A 35 -5.25 -13.20 8.98
CA PHE A 35 -5.46 -14.64 9.00
C PHE A 35 -5.34 -15.21 10.42
N LEU A 36 -4.32 -14.81 11.17
CA LEU A 36 -4.08 -15.31 12.53
C LEU A 36 -5.17 -14.85 13.49
N ARG A 37 -5.61 -13.58 13.36
CA ARG A 37 -6.74 -13.05 14.14
C ARG A 37 -8.04 -13.76 13.83
N ALA A 38 -8.31 -14.05 12.54
CA ALA A 38 -9.51 -14.77 12.12
C ALA A 38 -9.55 -16.21 12.66
N ASN A 39 -8.39 -16.84 12.83
CA ASN A 39 -8.27 -18.20 13.35
C ASN A 39 -8.15 -18.27 14.88
N GLN A 40 -8.42 -17.17 15.60
CA GLN A 40 -8.28 -17.09 17.07
C GLN A 40 -6.92 -17.60 17.56
N ALA A 41 -5.86 -17.36 16.77
CA ALA A 41 -4.49 -17.50 17.26
C ALA A 41 -4.21 -16.30 18.19
N ASP A 42 -4.83 -16.32 19.36
CA ASP A 42 -4.82 -15.27 20.39
C ASP A 42 -3.41 -14.97 20.94
N ALA A 43 -2.43 -15.80 20.56
CA ALA A 43 -1.03 -15.67 20.96
C ALA A 43 -0.25 -14.53 20.28
N ILE A 44 -0.86 -13.75 19.37
CA ILE A 44 -0.15 -12.72 18.58
C ILE A 44 -0.71 -11.33 18.87
N ALA A 45 -0.89 -11.00 20.15
CA ALA A 45 -1.21 -9.65 20.60
C ALA A 45 -0.02 -8.66 20.46
N SER A 46 1.14 -9.09 19.93
CA SER A 46 2.38 -8.29 19.92
C SER A 46 2.97 -7.99 18.54
N VAL A 47 2.29 -8.31 17.43
CA VAL A 47 2.72 -7.83 16.10
C VAL A 47 2.23 -6.39 15.94
N THR A 48 2.98 -5.46 16.54
CA THR A 48 2.83 -4.03 16.31
C THR A 48 3.38 -3.71 14.93
N LEU A 49 2.49 -3.65 13.95
CA LEU A 49 2.80 -3.07 12.64
C LEU A 49 2.91 -1.54 12.80
N PRO A 50 3.98 -0.90 12.32
CA PRO A 50 3.98 0.56 12.22
C PRO A 50 2.83 0.97 11.30
N GLU A 51 2.02 1.95 11.74
CA GLU A 51 0.95 2.52 10.92
C GLU A 51 1.54 2.97 9.59
N SER A 52 1.24 2.21 8.52
CA SER A 52 1.60 2.57 7.17
C SER A 52 0.87 3.87 6.84
N SER A 53 1.64 4.95 6.85
CA SER A 53 1.15 6.31 6.59
C SER A 53 0.60 6.35 5.16
N LYS A 54 -0.73 6.45 5.04
CA LYS A 54 -1.46 6.56 3.77
C LYS A 54 -0.74 7.49 2.78
N PRO A 55 -0.54 7.08 1.51
CA PRO A 55 -0.09 8.01 0.48
C PRO A 55 -1.20 9.02 0.20
N THR A 56 -1.03 10.23 0.71
CA THR A 56 -1.94 11.35 0.44
C THR A 56 -1.67 11.81 -1.00
N LYS A 57 -2.44 11.31 -1.97
CA LYS A 57 -2.49 11.87 -3.33
C LYS A 57 -3.03 13.30 -3.27
N LYS A 58 -2.14 14.29 -3.09
CA LYS A 58 -2.44 15.70 -3.42
C LYS A 58 -2.48 15.82 -4.94
N ARG A 59 -3.68 15.70 -5.51
CA ARG A 59 -3.95 16.04 -6.91
C ARG A 59 -3.95 17.57 -7.06
N THR A 60 -2.80 18.16 -7.40
CA THR A 60 -2.71 19.58 -7.73
C THR A 60 -3.16 19.79 -9.18
N THR A 61 -4.41 20.18 -9.38
CA THR A 61 -4.88 20.79 -10.64
C THR A 61 -4.28 22.19 -10.75
N LYS A 62 -3.21 22.34 -11.53
CA LYS A 62 -2.68 23.65 -11.93
C LYS A 62 -3.57 24.19 -13.04
N ASN A 63 -4.53 25.03 -12.68
CA ASN A 63 -5.25 25.86 -13.65
C ASN A 63 -4.23 26.74 -14.38
N LYS A 64 -4.07 26.52 -15.69
CA LYS A 64 -3.37 27.44 -16.59
C LYS A 64 -4.36 28.55 -16.94
N ALA A 65 -4.33 29.63 -16.18
CA ALA A 65 -4.91 30.90 -16.56
C ALA A 65 -3.75 31.89 -16.67
N GLU A 66 -3.49 32.38 -17.87
CA GLU A 66 -3.00 33.74 -18.17
C GLU A 66 -2.77 33.81 -19.69
N GLY A 67 -3.81 34.26 -20.38
CA GLY A 67 -3.64 35.10 -21.55
C GLY A 67 -3.91 36.54 -21.10
N SER A 68 -3.05 37.47 -21.53
CA SER A 68 -3.25 38.93 -21.70
C SER A 68 -1.87 39.60 -21.63
N GLU A 69 -1.19 39.76 -22.76
CA GLU A 69 -0.04 40.67 -22.88
C GLU A 69 -0.55 42.12 -23.01
N PRO A 70 -0.03 43.10 -22.24
CA PRO A 70 -0.22 44.51 -22.55
C PRO A 70 0.97 45.06 -23.35
N VAL A 71 0.64 45.51 -24.56
CA VAL A 71 1.06 46.74 -25.24
C VAL A 71 2.38 47.42 -24.79
N SER A 72 3.29 47.61 -25.74
CA SER A 72 4.26 48.71 -25.78
C SER A 72 4.16 49.41 -27.13
#